data_AF-A0A939XGT7-F1
#
_entry.id   AF-A0A939XGT7-F1
#
_cell.length_a   1.000
_cell.length_b   1.000
_cell.length_c   1.000
_cell.angle_alpha   90.00
_cell.angle_beta   90.00
_cell.angle_gamma   90.00
#
_symmetry.space_group_name_H-M   'P 1'
#
loop_
_entity.id
_entity.type
_entity.pdbx_description
1 polymer ?
#
loop_
_entity_poly.entity_id
_entity_poly.type
_entity_poly.pdbx_seq_one_letter_code
_entity_poly.pdbx_strand_id
1 'polypeptide(L)'
;MSKLFTVLFLFCAVAGWAQQPLLTTHWTQGDPYNRLCPADPLEDYNHCYAGCPAVTMGQIINYLKTTQGTRFDDDDDYSTGNYFGRMFNIDDDWEAYQFPSFEQLNMLLDSADAAFVRGDELTDSMTAALVFACGVACKQVYSASSSYGSGTFYVDQAFAAYQRFGFSECQMFREPDSAMYATLIANLQAGYPAHLAVESADGRSGHNVVVDGYRESDGKFHINFGWGGSRDNWYPIPDSNGFSYGWTKIEGIIVNIIPTTPAVGIADMPQTPRSKISIYPNPTTDVIHLKGLTCETVDYAIFNAMGQKVAEGSSEGIVPVAQLGKGIYLLRIKADKHMETARFVVR
;
A
#
# COMPACT_ATOMS: atom_id res chain seq x y z
N MET A 1 25.12 -5.97 39.03
CA MET A 1 24.96 -5.38 37.69
C MET A 1 24.41 -6.51 36.83
N SER A 2 23.12 -6.59 36.50
CA SER A 2 22.33 -5.69 35.67
C SER A 2 20.87 -5.62 36.18
N LYS A 3 20.27 -4.43 36.10
CA LYS A 3 18.85 -4.21 36.39
C LYS A 3 18.07 -4.44 35.09
N LEU A 4 17.17 -5.42 35.11
CA LEU A 4 16.15 -5.62 34.09
C LEU A 4 15.14 -4.46 34.22
N PHE A 5 15.14 -3.53 33.27
CA PHE A 5 14.12 -2.47 33.21
C PHE A 5 12.86 -3.05 32.56
N THR A 6 11.91 -3.47 33.38
CA THR A 6 10.52 -3.66 32.96
C THR A 6 9.93 -2.28 32.73
N VAL A 7 9.77 -1.88 31.47
CA VAL A 7 8.97 -0.70 31.12
C VAL A 7 7.50 -1.09 31.24
N LEU A 8 6.93 -0.84 32.41
CA LEU A 8 5.50 -0.96 32.65
C LEU A 8 4.84 0.32 32.14
N PHE A 9 4.34 0.30 30.90
CA PHE A 9 3.47 1.36 30.39
C PHE A 9 2.13 1.30 31.15
N LEU A 10 1.91 2.28 32.04
CA LEU A 10 0.61 2.51 32.66
C LEU A 10 -0.25 3.29 31.65
N PHE A 11 -0.95 2.58 30.76
CA PHE A 11 -2.09 3.16 30.04
C PHE A 11 -3.35 2.86 30.85
N CYS A 12 -4.13 3.90 31.15
CA CYS A 12 -5.53 3.74 31.53
C CYS A 12 -6.20 2.80 30.53
N ALA A 13 -6.83 1.73 31.03
CA ALA A 13 -7.55 0.75 30.23
C ALA A 13 -8.78 1.39 29.56
N VAL A 14 -8.55 1.98 28.39
CA VAL A 14 -9.54 2.09 27.33
C VAL A 14 -9.53 0.73 26.62
N ALA A 15 -10.68 0.19 26.24
CA ALA A 15 -10.77 -1.07 25.51
C ALA A 15 -9.73 -1.08 24.36
N GLY A 16 -8.85 -2.08 24.35
CA GLY A 16 -7.71 -2.13 23.42
C GLY A 16 -8.15 -1.95 21.97
N TRP A 17 -7.43 -1.12 21.21
CA TRP A 17 -7.75 -0.84 19.82
C TRP A 17 -7.25 -1.98 18.94
N ALA A 18 -8.13 -2.50 18.07
CA ALA A 18 -7.77 -3.44 17.04
C ALA A 18 -8.22 -2.85 15.69
N GLN A 19 -7.26 -2.53 14.83
CA GLN A 19 -7.57 -2.17 13.46
C GLN A 19 -7.94 -3.44 12.71
N GLN A 20 -9.16 -3.53 12.19
CA GLN A 20 -9.47 -4.60 11.24
C GLN A 20 -8.54 -4.47 10.01
N PRO A 21 -8.13 -5.59 9.37
CA PRO A 21 -7.28 -5.55 8.18
C PRO A 21 -7.80 -4.53 7.17
N LEU A 22 -6.96 -3.61 6.68
CA LEU A 22 -7.33 -2.48 5.82
C LEU A 22 -7.70 -2.96 4.42
N LEU A 23 -7.01 -3.98 3.89
CA LEU A 23 -7.29 -4.54 2.59
C LEU A 23 -8.41 -5.57 2.70
N THR A 24 -9.23 -5.63 1.66
CA THR A 24 -10.23 -6.70 1.43
C THR A 24 -9.87 -7.55 0.21
N THR A 25 -8.84 -7.17 -0.52
CA THR A 25 -8.33 -7.91 -1.67
C THR A 25 -7.48 -9.08 -1.21
N HIS A 26 -7.58 -10.18 -1.94
CA HIS A 26 -6.73 -11.35 -1.76
C HIS A 26 -6.09 -11.68 -3.11
N TRP A 27 -5.19 -10.82 -3.57
CA TRP A 27 -4.53 -11.01 -4.86
C TRP A 27 -3.51 -12.16 -4.80
N THR A 28 -3.19 -12.72 -5.97
CA THR A 28 -2.15 -13.76 -6.11
C THR A 28 -1.17 -13.39 -7.22
N GLN A 29 -0.16 -14.22 -7.45
CA GLN A 29 0.87 -13.97 -8.48
C GLN A 29 0.57 -14.61 -9.83
N GLY A 30 -0.48 -15.43 -9.93
CA GLY A 30 -0.95 -16.02 -11.19
C GLY A 30 -2.11 -15.25 -11.80
N ASP A 31 -2.92 -15.93 -12.61
CA ASP A 31 -4.09 -15.34 -13.28
C ASP A 31 -5.10 -14.72 -12.28
N PRO A 32 -5.71 -13.55 -12.57
CA PRO A 32 -5.49 -12.68 -13.73
C PRO A 32 -4.28 -11.73 -13.60
N TYR A 33 -3.63 -11.67 -12.43
CA TYR A 33 -2.66 -10.65 -12.05
C TYR A 33 -1.40 -10.63 -12.91
N ASN A 34 -1.07 -11.75 -13.56
CA ASN A 34 0.11 -11.89 -14.39
C ASN A 34 -0.16 -11.89 -15.91
N ARG A 35 -1.40 -11.67 -16.36
CA ARG A 35 -1.80 -11.71 -17.78
C ARG A 35 -1.01 -10.77 -18.70
N LEU A 36 -0.36 -9.75 -18.13
CA LEU A 36 0.42 -8.76 -18.87
C LEU A 36 1.93 -8.85 -18.56
N CYS A 37 2.37 -9.86 -17.80
CA CYS A 37 3.79 -10.15 -17.63
C CYS A 37 4.35 -10.84 -18.88
N PRO A 38 5.66 -10.81 -19.14
CA PRO A 38 6.25 -11.45 -20.30
C PRO A 38 5.89 -12.94 -20.40
N ALA A 39 5.54 -13.40 -21.60
CA ALA A 39 5.41 -14.81 -21.94
C ALA A 39 6.79 -15.47 -22.00
N ASP A 40 6.99 -16.51 -21.20
CA ASP A 40 8.29 -17.14 -20.99
C ASP A 40 8.55 -18.24 -22.03
N PRO A 41 9.47 -18.06 -22.99
CA PRO A 41 9.73 -19.06 -24.02
C PRO A 41 10.34 -20.36 -23.46
N LEU A 42 10.88 -20.35 -22.22
CA LEU A 42 11.41 -21.54 -21.57
C LEU A 42 10.34 -22.37 -20.86
N GLU A 43 9.10 -21.88 -20.77
CA GLU A 43 7.98 -22.51 -20.08
C GLU A 43 6.73 -22.52 -20.98
N ASP A 44 6.90 -22.90 -22.25
CA ASP A 44 5.83 -23.01 -23.26
C ASP A 44 5.03 -21.70 -23.47
N TYR A 45 5.69 -20.54 -23.36
CA TYR A 45 5.08 -19.21 -23.46
C TYR A 45 3.98 -18.96 -22.42
N ASN A 46 4.01 -19.66 -21.28
CA ASN A 46 3.22 -19.26 -20.13
C ASN A 46 3.66 -17.88 -19.65
N HIS A 47 2.70 -17.02 -19.27
CA HIS A 47 3.04 -15.74 -18.67
C HIS A 47 3.82 -15.94 -17.36
N CYS A 48 4.91 -15.18 -17.22
CA CYS A 48 5.70 -15.14 -15.99
C CYS A 48 4.83 -14.83 -14.79
N TYR A 49 5.23 -15.26 -13.59
CA TYR A 49 4.54 -14.84 -12.37
C TYR A 49 4.57 -13.32 -12.24
N ALA A 50 3.52 -12.74 -11.64
CA ALA A 50 3.47 -11.30 -11.40
C ALA A 50 4.57 -10.81 -10.44
N GLY A 51 5.03 -11.67 -9.54
CA GLY A 51 6.07 -11.36 -8.57
C GLY A 51 5.54 -10.75 -7.27
N CYS A 52 6.12 -11.17 -6.15
CA CYS A 52 5.66 -10.71 -4.83
C CYS A 52 5.75 -9.19 -4.59
N PRO A 53 6.77 -8.46 -5.06
CA PRO A 53 6.86 -7.01 -4.84
C PRO A 53 5.78 -6.27 -5.62
N ALA A 54 5.55 -6.67 -6.88
CA ALA A 54 4.55 -6.07 -7.76
C ALA A 54 3.12 -6.31 -7.25
N VAL A 55 2.80 -7.53 -6.78
CA VAL A 55 1.48 -7.83 -6.19
C VAL A 55 1.28 -7.07 -4.88
N THR A 56 2.31 -6.99 -4.02
CA THR A 56 2.24 -6.23 -2.76
C THR A 56 1.96 -4.75 -3.03
N MET A 57 2.73 -4.14 -3.93
CA MET A 57 2.57 -2.75 -4.32
C MET A 57 1.23 -2.49 -5.02
N GLY A 58 0.82 -3.35 -5.94
CA GLY A 58 -0.46 -3.23 -6.64
C GLY A 58 -1.66 -3.31 -5.70
N GLN A 59 -1.64 -4.19 -4.70
CA GLN A 59 -2.69 -4.26 -3.69
C GLN A 59 -2.78 -2.97 -2.87
N ILE A 60 -1.65 -2.39 -2.47
CA ILE A 60 -1.60 -1.12 -1.74
C ILE A 60 -2.13 0.01 -2.62
N ILE A 61 -1.69 0.12 -3.87
CA ILE A 61 -2.16 1.17 -4.79
C ILE A 61 -3.65 1.05 -5.09
N ASN A 62 -4.16 -0.17 -5.30
CA ASN A 62 -5.59 -0.41 -5.46
C ASN A 62 -6.37 -0.04 -4.21
N TYR A 63 -5.88 -0.34 -3.01
CA TYR A 63 -6.51 0.13 -1.77
C TYR A 63 -6.52 1.66 -1.66
N LEU A 64 -5.43 2.31 -2.08
CA LEU A 64 -5.34 3.76 -2.09
C LEU A 64 -6.17 4.41 -3.20
N LYS A 65 -6.62 3.62 -4.19
CA LYS A 65 -7.42 4.00 -5.36
C LYS A 65 -6.77 5.16 -6.14
N THR A 66 -5.46 5.09 -6.37
CA THR A 66 -4.74 6.11 -7.15
C THR A 66 -3.38 5.63 -7.64
N THR A 67 -3.13 5.76 -8.94
CA THR A 67 -1.78 5.60 -9.52
C THR A 67 -0.92 6.87 -9.37
N GLN A 68 -1.47 7.94 -8.80
CA GLN A 68 -0.93 9.31 -8.82
C GLN A 68 -0.60 9.83 -10.24
N GLY A 69 -1.31 9.34 -11.26
CA GLY A 69 -1.12 9.74 -12.65
C GLY A 69 0.16 9.18 -13.28
N THR A 70 0.73 8.12 -12.71
CA THR A 70 1.97 7.49 -13.20
C THR A 70 1.77 6.92 -14.59
N ARG A 71 2.59 7.35 -15.54
CA ARG A 71 2.68 6.82 -16.90
C ARG A 71 4.15 6.54 -17.24
N PHE A 72 4.38 5.57 -18.11
CA PHE A 72 5.70 5.11 -18.53
C PHE A 72 6.03 5.57 -19.95
N ASP A 73 7.30 5.80 -20.23
CA ASP A 73 7.83 6.12 -21.55
C ASP A 73 9.23 5.48 -21.73
N ASP A 74 9.87 5.71 -22.86
CA ASP A 74 11.17 5.11 -23.20
C ASP A 74 12.28 5.38 -22.14
N ASP A 75 12.15 6.39 -21.27
CA ASP A 75 13.12 6.61 -20.17
C ASP A 75 12.96 5.59 -19.02
N ASP A 76 11.83 4.88 -18.96
CA ASP A 76 11.56 3.80 -18.00
C ASP A 76 12.07 2.44 -18.46
N ASP A 77 12.62 2.35 -19.67
CA ASP A 77 13.15 1.10 -20.20
C ASP A 77 14.21 0.48 -19.30
N TYR A 78 14.18 -0.85 -19.22
CA TYR A 78 15.21 -1.61 -18.54
C TYR A 78 15.31 -3.04 -19.07
N SER A 79 16.53 -3.58 -19.04
CA SER A 79 16.76 -5.00 -19.25
C SER A 79 16.70 -5.73 -17.90
N THR A 80 15.99 -6.86 -17.85
CA THR A 80 15.99 -7.74 -16.65
C THR A 80 17.35 -8.37 -16.39
N GLY A 81 18.28 -8.29 -17.35
CA GLY A 81 19.50 -9.09 -17.36
C GLY A 81 19.20 -10.58 -17.50
N ASN A 82 20.25 -11.41 -17.49
CA ASN A 82 20.09 -12.86 -17.54
C ASN A 82 19.66 -13.41 -16.18
N TYR A 83 18.39 -13.76 -16.07
CA TYR A 83 17.77 -14.40 -14.91
C TYR A 83 17.45 -15.86 -15.24
N PHE A 84 18.38 -16.76 -14.92
CA PHE A 84 18.24 -18.20 -15.20
C PHE A 84 17.89 -18.53 -16.66
N GLY A 85 18.54 -17.86 -17.61
CA GLY A 85 18.33 -18.04 -19.05
C GLY A 85 17.23 -17.15 -19.64
N ARG A 86 16.59 -16.31 -18.83
CA ARG A 86 15.55 -15.37 -19.25
C ARG A 86 16.11 -13.96 -19.29
N MET A 87 15.86 -13.23 -20.35
CA MET A 87 16.23 -11.84 -20.47
C MET A 87 15.17 -11.14 -21.30
N PHE A 88 14.51 -10.16 -20.69
CA PHE A 88 13.50 -9.34 -21.33
C PHE A 88 13.98 -7.89 -21.29
N ASN A 89 13.86 -7.18 -22.40
CA ASN A 89 13.99 -5.72 -22.46
C ASN A 89 12.58 -5.15 -22.37
N ILE A 90 12.28 -4.53 -21.23
CA ILE A 90 11.02 -3.83 -21.02
C ILE A 90 11.25 -2.38 -21.47
N ASP A 91 10.45 -1.78 -22.35
CA ASP A 91 9.31 -2.37 -23.08
C ASP A 91 9.63 -2.89 -24.49
N ASP A 92 10.86 -2.69 -25.00
CA ASP A 92 11.29 -3.01 -26.37
C ASP A 92 10.96 -4.42 -26.89
N ASP A 93 10.90 -5.44 -26.02
CA ASP A 93 10.57 -6.81 -26.42
C ASP A 93 9.05 -7.14 -26.32
N TRP A 94 8.18 -6.15 -26.19
CA TRP A 94 6.74 -6.32 -25.92
C TRP A 94 6.05 -7.25 -26.92
N GLU A 95 6.35 -7.12 -28.23
CA GLU A 95 5.75 -7.95 -29.28
C GLU A 95 6.29 -9.39 -29.20
N ALA A 96 7.59 -9.56 -28.96
CA ALA A 96 8.24 -10.86 -28.91
C ALA A 96 7.75 -11.72 -27.73
N TYR A 97 7.48 -11.08 -26.58
CA TYR A 97 7.07 -11.76 -25.35
C TYR A 97 5.67 -11.38 -24.87
N GLN A 98 4.81 -10.89 -25.78
CA GLN A 98 3.35 -10.78 -25.58
C GLN A 98 2.93 -10.00 -24.31
N PHE A 99 3.71 -9.00 -23.92
CA PHE A 99 3.34 -8.04 -22.89
C PHE A 99 3.00 -6.69 -23.56
N PRO A 100 2.32 -5.74 -22.89
CA PRO A 100 1.95 -4.49 -23.54
C PRO A 100 3.16 -3.55 -23.68
N SER A 101 3.23 -2.79 -24.77
CA SER A 101 4.09 -1.60 -24.81
C SER A 101 3.66 -0.58 -23.75
N PHE A 102 4.50 0.40 -23.44
CA PHE A 102 4.18 1.47 -22.49
C PHE A 102 2.98 2.29 -22.93
N GLU A 103 2.79 2.54 -24.23
CA GLU A 103 1.56 3.17 -24.74
C GLU A 103 0.31 2.34 -24.38
N GLN A 104 0.35 1.03 -24.60
CA GLN A 104 -0.76 0.12 -24.29
C GLN A 104 -1.00 0.00 -22.78
N LEU A 105 0.07 -0.08 -21.98
CA LEU A 105 0.01 -0.11 -20.53
C LEU A 105 -0.62 1.19 -19.99
N ASN A 106 -0.20 2.34 -20.50
CA ASN A 106 -0.70 3.65 -20.12
C ASN A 106 -2.21 3.80 -20.39
N MET A 107 -2.72 3.31 -21.52
CA MET A 107 -4.16 3.29 -21.80
C MET A 107 -4.96 2.43 -20.80
N LEU A 108 -4.38 1.32 -20.35
CA LEU A 108 -5.01 0.48 -19.31
C LEU A 108 -4.95 1.16 -17.92
N LEU A 109 -3.88 1.89 -17.62
CA LEU A 109 -3.79 2.70 -16.40
C LEU A 109 -4.78 3.87 -16.40
N ASP A 110 -5.01 4.53 -17.55
CA ASP A 110 -6.09 5.54 -17.69
C ASP A 110 -7.46 4.93 -17.34
N SER A 111 -7.69 3.70 -17.79
CA SER A 111 -8.94 2.98 -17.51
C SER A 111 -9.07 2.63 -16.02
N ALA A 112 -7.95 2.24 -15.37
CA ALA A 112 -7.91 1.99 -13.93
C ALA A 112 -8.14 3.27 -13.10
N ASP A 113 -7.50 4.38 -13.46
CA ASP A 113 -7.72 5.67 -12.81
C ASP A 113 -9.17 6.15 -12.95
N ALA A 114 -9.77 5.96 -14.13
CA ALA A 114 -11.19 6.27 -14.33
C ALA A 114 -12.10 5.41 -13.45
N ALA A 115 -11.78 4.12 -13.25
CA ALA A 115 -12.49 3.25 -12.32
C ALA A 115 -12.34 3.73 -10.87
N PHE A 116 -11.14 4.13 -10.45
CA PHE A 116 -10.91 4.70 -9.13
C PHE A 116 -11.71 5.97 -8.88
N VAL A 117 -11.78 6.89 -9.85
CA VAL A 117 -12.58 8.12 -9.74
C VAL A 117 -14.07 7.82 -9.58
N ARG A 118 -14.59 6.79 -10.25
CA ARG A 118 -15.99 6.36 -10.13
C ARG A 118 -16.27 5.55 -8.87
N GLY A 119 -15.23 5.11 -8.15
CA GLY A 119 -15.35 4.20 -7.02
C GLY A 119 -15.65 2.76 -7.42
N ASP A 120 -15.36 2.38 -8.67
CA ASP A 120 -15.53 1.02 -9.18
C ASP A 120 -14.37 0.11 -8.70
N GLU A 121 -14.62 -1.19 -8.66
CA GLU A 121 -13.54 -2.16 -8.59
C GLU A 121 -12.86 -2.31 -9.95
N LEU A 122 -11.56 -2.60 -9.93
CA LEU A 122 -10.81 -2.85 -11.16
C LEU A 122 -11.28 -4.15 -11.80
N THR A 123 -11.38 -4.15 -13.13
CA THR A 123 -11.53 -5.39 -13.90
C THR A 123 -10.23 -6.21 -13.84
N ASP A 124 -10.29 -7.48 -14.26
CA ASP A 124 -9.09 -8.32 -14.38
C ASP A 124 -7.98 -7.65 -15.22
N SER A 125 -8.33 -7.06 -16.35
CA SER A 125 -7.35 -6.40 -17.24
C SER A 125 -6.74 -5.15 -16.63
N MET A 126 -7.55 -4.33 -15.94
CA MET A 126 -7.04 -3.16 -15.22
C MET A 126 -6.15 -3.58 -14.04
N THR A 127 -6.51 -4.68 -13.37
CA THR A 127 -5.74 -5.25 -12.26
C THR A 127 -4.40 -5.78 -12.74
N ALA A 128 -4.37 -6.56 -13.83
CA ALA A 128 -3.15 -7.04 -14.45
C ALA A 128 -2.25 -5.89 -14.91
N ALA A 129 -2.83 -4.81 -15.46
CA ALA A 129 -2.10 -3.61 -15.87
C ALA A 129 -1.47 -2.89 -14.68
N LEU A 130 -2.22 -2.70 -13.59
CA LEU A 130 -1.68 -2.10 -12.38
C LEU A 130 -0.54 -2.92 -11.79
N VAL A 131 -0.71 -4.25 -11.70
CA VAL A 131 0.32 -5.15 -11.17
C VAL A 131 1.56 -5.16 -12.08
N PHE A 132 1.39 -5.23 -13.40
CA PHE A 132 2.50 -5.17 -14.34
C PHE A 132 3.25 -3.83 -14.25
N ALA A 133 2.53 -2.71 -14.20
CA ALA A 133 3.10 -1.38 -13.98
C ALA A 133 3.92 -1.28 -12.68
N CYS A 134 3.45 -1.92 -11.59
CA CYS A 134 4.23 -1.99 -10.36
C CYS A 134 5.53 -2.79 -10.56
N GLY A 135 5.49 -3.89 -11.33
CA GLY A 135 6.68 -4.67 -11.70
C GLY A 135 7.68 -3.89 -12.55
N VAL A 136 7.19 -3.12 -13.54
CA VAL A 136 8.01 -2.21 -14.36
C VAL A 136 8.71 -1.19 -13.48
N ALA A 137 7.98 -0.47 -12.62
CA ALA A 137 8.57 0.51 -11.72
C ALA A 137 9.57 -0.10 -10.71
N CYS A 138 9.35 -1.35 -10.31
CA CYS A 138 10.31 -2.11 -9.50
C CYS A 138 11.55 -2.54 -10.28
N LYS A 139 11.59 -2.41 -11.60
CA LYS A 139 12.63 -3.02 -12.46
C LYS A 139 12.79 -4.51 -12.18
N GLN A 140 11.66 -5.22 -12.08
CA GLN A 140 11.57 -6.62 -11.69
C GLN A 140 12.17 -7.57 -12.73
N VAL A 141 12.75 -8.70 -12.27
CA VAL A 141 13.05 -9.87 -13.11
C VAL A 141 11.84 -10.81 -13.19
N TYR A 142 11.63 -11.44 -14.34
CA TYR A 142 10.46 -12.27 -14.61
C TYR A 142 10.81 -13.74 -14.89
N SER A 143 9.98 -14.66 -14.41
CA SER A 143 10.03 -16.10 -14.73
C SER A 143 8.66 -16.74 -14.59
N ALA A 144 8.30 -17.65 -15.49
CA ALA A 144 7.12 -18.53 -15.32
C ALA A 144 7.47 -19.81 -14.54
N SER A 145 8.76 -20.05 -14.26
CA SER A 145 9.19 -21.22 -13.50
C SER A 145 8.81 -21.09 -12.02
N SER A 146 8.08 -22.06 -11.49
CA SER A 146 7.71 -22.12 -10.07
C SER A 146 8.92 -22.26 -9.12
N SER A 147 10.08 -22.66 -9.64
CA SER A 147 11.32 -22.77 -8.87
C SER A 147 12.04 -21.43 -8.68
N TYR A 148 11.84 -20.48 -9.59
CA TYR A 148 12.54 -19.19 -9.59
C TYR A 148 11.59 -18.03 -9.25
N GLY A 149 10.37 -18.04 -9.80
CA GLY A 149 9.40 -16.97 -9.65
C GLY A 149 9.85 -15.64 -10.26
N SER A 150 9.07 -14.59 -10.06
CA SER A 150 9.43 -13.22 -10.43
C SER A 150 9.63 -12.38 -9.18
N GLY A 151 10.50 -11.38 -9.23
CA GLY A 151 10.73 -10.51 -8.08
C GLY A 151 11.83 -9.48 -8.25
N THR A 152 12.18 -8.83 -7.14
CA THR A 152 13.28 -7.88 -7.03
C THR A 152 14.45 -8.54 -6.32
N PHE A 153 15.67 -8.02 -6.54
CA PHE A 153 16.85 -8.47 -5.81
C PHE A 153 16.91 -7.89 -4.40
N TYR A 154 16.40 -6.66 -4.24
CA TYR A 154 16.34 -5.98 -2.96
C TYR A 154 15.08 -5.13 -2.81
N VAL A 155 14.63 -4.92 -1.57
CA VAL A 155 13.50 -4.05 -1.21
C VAL A 155 13.67 -2.60 -1.68
N ASP A 156 14.91 -2.14 -1.88
CA ASP A 156 15.23 -0.83 -2.46
C ASP A 156 14.57 -0.61 -3.83
N GLN A 157 14.38 -1.66 -4.62
CA GLN A 157 13.67 -1.59 -5.89
C GLN A 157 12.19 -1.24 -5.71
N ALA A 158 11.52 -1.87 -4.72
CA ALA A 158 10.14 -1.53 -4.39
C ALA A 158 10.03 -0.12 -3.79
N PHE A 159 11.00 0.30 -2.97
CA PHE A 159 11.06 1.66 -2.44
C PHE A 159 11.17 2.71 -3.56
N ALA A 160 12.09 2.51 -4.51
CA ALA A 160 12.23 3.36 -5.69
C ALA A 160 10.96 3.36 -6.56
N ALA A 161 10.26 2.21 -6.67
CA ALA A 161 9.01 2.11 -7.40
C ALA A 161 7.90 2.99 -6.79
N TYR A 162 7.75 3.02 -5.46
CA TYR A 162 6.82 3.94 -4.81
C TYR A 162 7.16 5.41 -5.09
N GLN A 163 8.45 5.76 -5.06
CA GLN A 163 8.89 7.12 -5.43
C GLN A 163 8.57 7.45 -6.89
N ARG A 164 8.78 6.49 -7.81
CA ARG A 164 8.42 6.62 -9.23
C ARG A 164 6.91 6.78 -9.45
N PHE A 165 6.10 6.17 -8.58
CA PHE A 165 4.66 6.36 -8.51
C PHE A 165 4.22 7.64 -7.77
N GLY A 166 5.16 8.55 -7.47
CA GLY A 166 4.88 9.84 -6.85
C GLY A 166 4.65 9.78 -5.34
N PHE A 167 4.87 8.65 -4.66
CA PHE A 167 4.78 8.56 -3.19
C PHE A 167 6.08 9.10 -2.57
N SER A 168 6.41 10.37 -2.83
CA SER A 168 7.71 10.98 -2.52
C SER A 168 8.08 10.94 -1.03
N GLU A 169 7.07 10.93 -0.15
CA GLU A 169 7.24 10.93 1.31
C GLU A 169 7.35 9.53 1.92
N CYS A 170 7.36 8.47 1.09
CA CYS A 170 7.55 7.12 1.59
C CYS A 170 8.91 7.01 2.29
N GLN A 171 8.98 6.20 3.34
CA GLN A 171 10.18 5.96 4.14
C GLN A 171 10.45 4.47 4.24
N MET A 172 11.72 4.08 4.28
CA MET A 172 12.12 2.69 4.46
C MET A 172 12.92 2.51 5.75
N PHE A 173 12.47 1.56 6.58
CA PHE A 173 13.20 1.09 7.76
C PHE A 173 13.76 -0.31 7.48
N ARG A 174 14.98 -0.59 7.95
CA ARG A 174 15.60 -1.93 7.86
C ARG A 174 15.68 -2.66 9.19
N GLU A 175 15.53 -1.92 10.29
CA GLU A 175 15.64 -2.46 11.64
C GLU A 175 14.28 -2.41 12.36
N PRO A 176 13.92 -3.44 13.13
CA PRO A 176 12.73 -3.43 13.96
C PRO A 176 12.93 -2.61 15.25
N ASP A 177 13.17 -1.31 15.09
CA ASP A 177 13.34 -0.37 16.19
C ASP A 177 12.02 0.30 16.58
N SER A 178 12.07 1.07 17.68
CA SER A 178 10.89 1.78 18.19
C SER A 178 10.33 2.82 17.21
N ALA A 179 11.16 3.40 16.34
CA ALA A 179 10.73 4.38 15.35
C ALA A 179 9.95 3.72 14.20
N MET A 180 10.41 2.55 13.76
CA MET A 180 9.71 1.71 12.78
C MET A 180 8.32 1.35 13.29
N TYR A 181 8.21 0.75 14.49
CA TYR A 181 6.92 0.34 15.03
C TYR A 181 5.97 1.53 15.25
N ALA A 182 6.47 2.63 15.80
CA ALA A 182 5.66 3.82 16.02
C ALA A 182 5.11 4.38 14.70
N THR A 183 5.92 4.41 13.65
CA THR A 183 5.53 4.90 12.32
C THR A 183 4.54 3.95 11.63
N LEU A 184 4.80 2.65 11.69
CA LEU A 184 3.91 1.62 11.13
C LEU A 184 2.53 1.66 11.80
N ILE A 185 2.48 1.66 13.13
CA ILE A 185 1.21 1.72 13.88
C ILE A 185 0.46 3.02 13.56
N ALA A 186 1.15 4.16 13.49
CA ALA A 186 0.53 5.44 13.13
C ALA A 186 -0.06 5.43 11.71
N ASN A 187 0.63 4.82 10.73
CA ASN A 187 0.09 4.67 9.38
C ASN A 187 -1.14 3.79 9.35
N LEU A 188 -1.12 2.65 10.03
CA LEU A 188 -2.26 1.74 10.12
C LEU A 188 -3.46 2.39 10.80
N GLN A 189 -3.24 3.20 11.86
CA GLN A 189 -4.29 4.03 12.49
C GLN A 189 -4.91 5.02 11.51
N ALA A 190 -4.08 5.61 10.65
CA ALA A 190 -4.50 6.58 9.65
C ALA A 190 -5.05 5.93 8.36
N GLY A 191 -5.13 4.60 8.29
CA GLY A 191 -5.63 3.89 7.12
C GLY A 191 -4.64 3.86 5.95
N TYR A 192 -3.35 3.72 6.24
CA TYR A 192 -2.28 3.54 5.27
C TYR A 192 -1.54 2.22 5.53
N PRO A 193 -1.67 1.21 4.63
CA PRO A 193 -0.92 -0.03 4.74
C PRO A 193 0.57 0.21 4.45
N ALA A 194 1.40 -0.77 4.80
CA ALA A 194 2.83 -0.77 4.55
C ALA A 194 3.25 -1.97 3.70
N HIS A 195 4.37 -1.84 3.00
CA HIS A 195 5.00 -2.92 2.24
C HIS A 195 6.15 -3.49 3.07
N LEU A 196 6.12 -4.78 3.37
CA LEU A 196 7.16 -5.45 4.15
C LEU A 196 7.88 -6.48 3.28
N ALA A 197 9.21 -6.40 3.23
CA ALA A 197 10.08 -7.43 2.68
C ALA A 197 10.74 -8.21 3.82
N VAL A 198 10.63 -9.54 3.77
CA VAL A 198 11.22 -10.48 4.74
C VAL A 198 12.16 -11.44 4.03
N GLU A 199 13.19 -11.87 4.73
CA GLU A 199 14.20 -12.79 4.18
C GLU A 199 14.62 -13.87 5.18
N SER A 200 15.16 -14.96 4.64
CA SER A 200 15.82 -16.00 5.40
C SER A 200 17.10 -15.47 6.05
N ALA A 201 17.55 -16.13 7.12
CA ALA A 201 18.76 -15.68 7.83
C ALA A 201 20.02 -15.59 6.95
N ASP A 202 20.08 -16.37 5.87
CA ASP A 202 21.17 -16.38 4.89
C ASP A 202 20.93 -15.47 3.65
N GLY A 203 19.80 -14.77 3.58
CA GLY A 203 19.44 -13.86 2.49
C GLY A 203 19.20 -14.55 1.15
N ARG A 204 18.97 -15.87 1.12
CA ARG A 204 18.78 -16.65 -0.13
C ARG A 204 17.34 -16.83 -0.55
N SER A 205 16.41 -16.56 0.35
CA SER A 205 14.97 -16.63 0.09
C SER A 205 14.31 -15.46 0.80
N GLY A 206 13.38 -14.81 0.13
CA GLY A 206 12.60 -13.73 0.71
C GLY A 206 11.24 -13.62 0.07
N HIS A 207 10.42 -12.74 0.63
CA HIS A 207 9.06 -12.48 0.17
C HIS A 207 8.63 -11.07 0.52
N ASN A 208 7.78 -10.50 -0.33
CA ASN A 208 7.19 -9.18 -0.13
C ASN A 208 5.70 -9.35 0.16
N VAL A 209 5.23 -8.68 1.20
CA VAL A 209 3.88 -8.82 1.76
C VAL A 209 3.31 -7.47 2.18
N VAL A 210 1.99 -7.37 2.26
CA VAL A 210 1.30 -6.18 2.75
C VAL A 210 1.09 -6.29 4.25
N VAL A 211 1.44 -5.24 5.00
CA VAL A 211 1.04 -5.07 6.40
C VAL A 211 -0.14 -4.11 6.45
N ASP A 212 -1.28 -4.58 6.92
CA ASP A 212 -2.53 -3.82 6.84
C ASP A 212 -3.40 -3.92 8.10
N GLY A 213 -2.84 -4.28 9.24
CA GLY A 213 -3.59 -4.22 10.49
C GLY A 213 -2.67 -4.27 11.70
N TYR A 214 -3.14 -3.76 12.83
CA TYR A 214 -2.46 -3.88 14.11
C TYR A 214 -3.49 -4.21 15.20
N ARG A 215 -3.15 -5.18 16.04
CA ARG A 215 -3.98 -5.64 17.15
C ARG A 215 -3.22 -5.47 18.45
N GLU A 216 -3.65 -4.48 19.23
CA GLU A 216 -2.98 -4.09 20.47
C GLU A 216 -3.00 -5.19 21.54
N SER A 217 -4.03 -6.03 21.58
CA SER A 217 -4.19 -7.07 22.61
C SER A 217 -3.04 -8.08 22.65
N ASP A 218 -2.37 -8.33 21.53
CA ASP A 218 -1.22 -9.23 21.44
C ASP A 218 -0.04 -8.65 20.65
N GLY A 219 -0.09 -7.35 20.30
CA GLY A 219 0.98 -6.63 19.59
C GLY A 219 1.26 -7.16 18.18
N LYS A 220 0.30 -7.86 17.55
CA LYS A 220 0.48 -8.47 16.24
C LYS A 220 0.00 -7.58 15.11
N PHE A 221 0.58 -7.79 13.95
CA PHE A 221 0.22 -7.14 12.70
C PHE A 221 -0.51 -8.11 11.78
N HIS A 222 -1.51 -7.64 11.05
CA HIS A 222 -2.12 -8.42 9.99
C HIS A 222 -1.23 -8.34 8.75
N ILE A 223 -0.97 -9.50 8.15
CA ILE A 223 -0.14 -9.67 6.97
C ILE A 223 -0.99 -10.31 5.88
N ASN A 224 -1.03 -9.68 4.71
CA ASN A 224 -1.54 -10.26 3.48
C ASN A 224 -0.36 -10.70 2.60
N PHE A 225 -0.30 -12.00 2.32
CA PHE A 225 0.84 -12.64 1.66
C PHE A 225 0.85 -12.49 0.14
N GLY A 226 -0.22 -11.97 -0.46
CA GLY A 226 -0.35 -11.93 -1.92
C GLY A 226 -0.44 -13.33 -2.54
N TRP A 227 -1.07 -14.28 -1.85
CA TRP A 227 -1.28 -15.67 -2.29
C TRP A 227 -2.76 -16.08 -2.27
N GLY A 228 -3.65 -15.18 -2.65
CA GLY A 228 -5.09 -15.51 -2.72
C GLY A 228 -5.73 -15.72 -1.34
N GLY A 229 -5.21 -15.08 -0.29
CA GLY A 229 -5.70 -15.24 1.09
C GLY A 229 -5.01 -16.37 1.86
N SER A 230 -4.23 -17.22 1.19
CA SER A 230 -3.45 -18.25 1.85
C SER A 230 -2.40 -17.62 2.77
N ARG A 231 -2.38 -18.04 4.04
CA ARG A 231 -1.50 -17.55 5.12
C ARG A 231 -1.78 -16.12 5.59
N ASP A 232 -2.80 -15.43 5.07
CA ASP A 232 -3.20 -14.12 5.60
C ASP A 232 -3.62 -14.28 7.07
N ASN A 233 -2.91 -13.61 7.99
CA ASN A 233 -3.18 -13.73 9.43
C ASN A 233 -2.44 -12.66 10.25
N TRP A 234 -2.59 -12.75 11.57
CA TRP A 234 -1.94 -11.94 12.59
C TRP A 234 -0.61 -12.54 13.03
N TYR A 235 0.49 -11.85 12.74
CA TYR A 235 1.86 -12.26 13.05
C TYR A 235 2.63 -11.19 13.84
N PRO A 236 3.61 -11.58 14.67
CA PRO A 236 4.64 -10.65 15.09
C PRO A 236 5.52 -10.24 13.91
N ILE A 237 6.10 -9.04 13.97
CA ILE A 237 7.10 -8.55 13.01
C ILE A 237 8.34 -8.14 13.84
N PRO A 238 9.53 -8.72 13.63
CA PRO A 238 9.75 -9.95 12.85
C PRO A 238 9.08 -11.17 13.51
N ASP A 239 8.79 -12.20 12.71
CA ASP A 239 8.37 -13.50 13.25
C ASP A 239 9.59 -14.38 13.52
N SER A 240 9.80 -14.75 14.79
CA SER A 240 10.89 -15.64 15.19
C SER A 240 10.76 -17.04 14.58
N ASN A 241 9.55 -17.46 14.21
CA ASN A 241 9.30 -18.72 13.49
C ASN A 241 9.39 -18.55 11.96
N GLY A 242 9.72 -17.34 11.49
CA GLY A 242 9.91 -17.00 10.09
C GLY A 242 8.70 -17.31 9.22
N PHE A 243 7.49 -17.07 9.74
CA PHE A 243 6.21 -17.35 9.07
C PHE A 243 6.03 -18.82 8.64
N SER A 244 6.77 -19.75 9.25
CA SER A 244 6.90 -21.16 8.83
C SER A 244 7.69 -21.40 7.53
N TYR A 245 8.34 -20.38 6.98
CA TYR A 245 9.21 -20.44 5.79
C TYR A 245 10.68 -20.15 6.11
N GLY A 246 11.01 -19.82 7.36
CA GLY A 246 12.35 -19.47 7.79
C GLY A 246 12.74 -18.01 7.53
N TRP A 247 11.79 -17.16 7.14
CA TRP A 247 11.99 -15.73 6.92
C TRP A 247 11.98 -14.94 8.24
N THR A 248 13.07 -15.07 8.99
CA THR A 248 13.19 -14.53 10.35
C THR A 248 13.73 -13.09 10.39
N LYS A 249 14.10 -12.52 9.25
CA LYS A 249 14.63 -11.16 9.13
C LYS A 249 13.68 -10.25 8.37
N ILE A 250 13.70 -8.97 8.74
CA ILE A 250 13.14 -7.89 7.94
C ILE A 250 14.27 -7.43 7.01
N GLU A 251 14.05 -7.53 5.70
CA GLU A 251 14.95 -6.92 4.73
C GLU A 251 14.69 -5.41 4.68
N GLY A 252 13.41 -5.03 4.68
CA GLY A 252 12.96 -3.66 4.88
C GLY A 252 11.44 -3.54 4.96
N ILE A 253 10.96 -2.44 5.52
CA ILE A 253 9.56 -2.07 5.51
C ILE A 253 9.39 -0.64 5.00
N ILE A 254 8.55 -0.49 3.98
CA ILE A 254 8.23 0.79 3.34
C ILE A 254 6.91 1.27 3.91
N VAL A 255 6.98 2.44 4.55
CA VAL A 255 5.88 3.10 5.26
C VAL A 255 5.66 4.49 4.68
N ASN A 256 4.63 5.20 5.14
CA ASN A 256 4.22 6.51 4.63
C ASN A 256 3.91 6.49 3.12
N ILE A 257 3.32 5.38 2.64
CA ILE A 257 2.79 5.28 1.28
C ILE A 257 1.46 6.04 1.24
N ILE A 258 1.58 7.37 1.23
CA ILE A 258 0.47 8.31 1.37
C ILE A 258 0.35 9.05 0.05
N PRO A 259 -0.82 9.00 -0.62
CA PRO A 259 -1.02 9.77 -1.84
C PRO A 259 -0.80 11.26 -1.59
N THR A 260 0.00 11.89 -2.43
CA THR A 260 0.02 13.35 -2.52
C THR A 260 -1.32 13.78 -3.09
N THR A 261 -1.99 14.74 -2.45
CA THR A 261 -3.26 15.25 -2.99
C THR A 261 -2.90 16.04 -4.24
N PRO A 262 -3.40 15.70 -5.44
CA PRO A 262 -3.23 16.58 -6.58
C PRO A 262 -3.94 17.88 -6.22
N ALA A 263 -3.19 18.98 -6.17
CA ALA A 263 -3.76 20.32 -6.06
C ALA A 263 -4.54 20.59 -7.35
N VAL A 264 -5.80 20.17 -7.40
CA VAL A 264 -6.70 20.58 -8.47
C VAL A 264 -7.04 22.05 -8.22
N GLY A 265 -6.25 22.94 -8.83
CA GLY A 265 -6.59 24.33 -9.10
C GLY A 265 -7.00 25.18 -7.90
N ILE A 266 -6.03 25.64 -7.11
CA ILE A 266 -5.87 27.02 -6.64
C ILE A 266 -4.38 27.17 -6.31
N ALA A 267 -3.79 28.26 -6.83
CA ALA A 267 -2.38 28.61 -6.67
C ALA A 267 -1.87 28.46 -5.23
N ASP A 268 -0.63 27.98 -5.12
CA ASP A 268 0.28 28.09 -3.99
C ASP A 268 -0.36 28.19 -2.60
N MET A 269 -0.61 27.03 -1.99
CA MET A 269 -0.51 26.95 -0.53
C MET A 269 0.82 26.29 -0.17
N PRO A 270 1.66 26.94 0.66
CA PRO A 270 2.86 26.33 1.17
C PRO A 270 2.47 25.04 1.90
N GLN A 271 3.27 23.99 1.69
CA GLN A 271 3.08 22.67 2.28
C GLN A 271 2.61 22.79 3.72
N THR A 272 1.35 22.42 3.96
CA THR A 272 0.78 22.44 5.31
C THR A 272 1.59 21.47 6.17
N PRO A 273 2.04 21.89 7.37
CA PRO A 273 2.65 20.98 8.33
C PRO A 273 1.71 19.78 8.54
N ARG A 274 2.31 18.60 8.75
CA ARG A 274 1.65 17.36 9.16
C ARG A 274 0.42 17.66 10.03
N SER A 275 -0.77 17.22 9.59
CA SER A 275 -2.04 17.46 10.29
C SER A 275 -1.90 17.08 11.76
N LYS A 276 -2.15 18.02 12.68
CA LYS A 276 -2.08 17.72 14.13
C LYS A 276 -3.28 16.89 14.57
N ILE A 277 -4.35 16.91 13.79
CA ILE A 277 -5.56 16.14 14.06
C ILE A 277 -5.42 14.76 13.40
N SER A 278 -5.44 13.72 14.23
CA SER A 278 -5.55 12.34 13.75
C SER A 278 -7.00 11.87 13.84
N ILE A 279 -7.39 11.01 12.90
CA ILE A 279 -8.74 10.46 12.81
C ILE A 279 -8.70 8.94 13.01
N TYR A 280 -9.66 8.39 13.76
CA TYR A 280 -9.77 6.94 13.96
C TYR A 280 -11.17 6.52 14.42
N PRO A 281 -11.58 5.25 14.22
CA PRO A 281 -10.90 4.27 13.38
C PRO A 281 -10.96 4.69 11.91
N ASN A 282 -9.97 4.28 11.12
CA ASN A 282 -9.99 4.43 9.67
C ASN A 282 -9.41 3.15 9.04
N PRO A 283 -10.21 2.30 8.36
CA PRO A 283 -11.63 2.45 8.03
C PRO A 283 -12.57 2.46 9.22
N THR A 284 -13.78 2.95 9.00
CA THR A 284 -14.89 3.03 9.98
C THR A 284 -16.21 2.54 9.39
N THR A 285 -17.19 2.28 10.24
CA THR A 285 -18.59 1.99 9.86
C THR A 285 -19.55 3.04 10.39
N ASP A 286 -19.33 3.53 11.63
CA ASP A 286 -20.36 4.28 12.35
C ASP A 286 -19.93 5.73 12.65
N VAL A 287 -18.74 5.91 13.23
CA VAL A 287 -18.24 7.20 13.72
C VAL A 287 -16.74 7.35 13.51
N ILE A 288 -16.26 8.58 13.44
CA ILE A 288 -14.84 8.94 13.45
C ILE A 288 -14.56 9.81 14.67
N HIS A 289 -13.56 9.43 15.44
CA HIS A 289 -13.00 10.23 16.52
C HIS A 289 -11.88 11.13 16.00
N LEU A 290 -11.90 12.39 16.42
CA LEU A 290 -10.86 13.37 16.17
C LEU A 290 -9.99 13.51 17.42
N LYS A 291 -8.67 13.36 17.26
CA LYS A 291 -7.71 13.53 18.36
C LYS A 291 -6.70 14.59 17.99
N GLY A 292 -6.28 15.36 18.99
CA GLY A 292 -5.38 16.50 18.79
C GLY A 292 -6.11 17.82 18.53
N LEU A 293 -7.41 17.90 18.84
CA LEU A 293 -8.19 19.14 18.78
C LEU A 293 -7.66 20.16 19.81
N THR A 294 -7.54 21.41 19.37
CA THR A 294 -7.12 22.55 20.22
C THR A 294 -8.29 23.36 20.75
N CYS A 295 -9.50 23.13 20.23
CA CYS A 295 -10.74 23.78 20.62
C CYS A 295 -11.81 22.73 20.97
N GLU A 296 -12.81 23.12 21.76
CA GLU A 296 -13.89 22.22 22.21
C GLU A 296 -14.81 21.79 21.08
N THR A 297 -15.06 22.67 20.12
CA THR A 297 -15.95 22.39 18.98
C THR A 297 -15.25 22.74 17.67
N VAL A 298 -15.35 21.84 16.68
CA VAL A 298 -14.88 22.05 15.32
C VAL A 298 -16.00 21.91 14.31
N ASP A 299 -15.94 22.71 13.25
CA ASP A 299 -16.80 22.52 12.08
C ASP A 299 -16.17 21.49 11.15
N TYR A 300 -17.00 20.66 10.52
CA TYR A 300 -16.54 19.68 9.55
C TYR A 300 -17.42 19.64 8.30
N ALA A 301 -16.81 19.23 7.19
CA ALA A 301 -17.49 18.89 5.95
C ALA A 301 -16.89 17.61 5.37
N ILE A 302 -17.75 16.74 4.85
CA ILE A 302 -17.38 15.46 4.23
C ILE A 302 -17.61 15.56 2.73
N PHE A 303 -16.59 15.18 1.96
CA PHE A 303 -16.64 15.14 0.50
C PHE A 303 -16.46 13.70 0.01
N ASN A 304 -17.20 13.31 -1.03
CA ASN A 304 -16.97 12.03 -1.71
C ASN A 304 -15.75 12.11 -2.65
N ALA A 305 -15.38 10.99 -3.28
CA ALA A 305 -14.26 10.91 -4.23
C ALA A 305 -14.39 11.87 -5.43
N MET A 306 -15.61 12.29 -5.79
CA MET A 306 -15.87 13.27 -6.86
C MET A 306 -15.77 14.74 -6.38
N GLY A 307 -15.42 14.98 -5.12
CA GLY A 307 -15.33 16.31 -4.53
C GLY A 307 -16.68 16.94 -4.18
N GLN A 308 -17.77 16.17 -4.20
CA GLN A 308 -19.10 16.66 -3.81
C GLN A 308 -19.24 16.60 -2.29
N LYS A 309 -19.72 17.69 -1.69
CA LYS A 309 -20.03 17.73 -0.25
C LYS A 309 -21.26 16.87 0.04
N VAL A 310 -21.09 15.81 0.83
CA VAL A 310 -22.14 14.82 1.17
C VAL A 310 -22.66 14.94 2.60
N ALA A 311 -21.89 15.57 3.50
CA ALA A 311 -22.34 15.87 4.87
C ALA A 311 -21.57 17.07 5.43
N GLU A 312 -22.14 17.74 6.43
CA GLU A 312 -21.47 18.80 7.21
C GLU A 312 -22.10 18.94 8.59
N GLY A 313 -21.37 19.54 9.52
CA GLY A 313 -21.86 19.83 10.86
C GLY A 313 -20.78 20.38 11.77
N SER A 314 -21.07 20.42 13.07
CA SER A 314 -20.10 20.74 14.12
C SER A 314 -20.01 19.58 15.10
N SER A 315 -18.85 19.40 15.72
CA SER A 315 -18.57 18.25 16.58
C SER A 315 -17.59 18.58 17.70
N GLU A 316 -17.78 17.94 18.85
CA GLU A 316 -16.83 17.92 19.99
C GLU A 316 -15.82 16.75 19.87
N GLY A 317 -15.48 16.37 18.64
CA GLY A 317 -14.49 15.33 18.34
C GLY A 317 -15.04 13.96 17.95
N ILE A 318 -16.34 13.83 17.70
CA ILE A 318 -16.98 12.64 17.12
C ILE A 318 -17.81 13.02 15.89
N VAL A 319 -17.43 12.52 14.72
CA VAL A 319 -18.10 12.76 13.44
C VAL A 319 -18.91 11.52 13.05
N PRO A 320 -20.26 11.60 12.95
CA PRO A 320 -21.10 10.47 12.55
C PRO A 320 -21.02 10.23 11.04
N VAL A 321 -20.80 8.97 10.64
CA VAL A 321 -20.65 8.57 9.23
C VAL A 321 -21.48 7.35 8.84
N ALA A 322 -22.27 6.78 9.75
CA ALA A 322 -23.13 5.61 9.51
C ALA A 322 -24.11 5.75 8.33
N GLN A 323 -24.47 6.99 7.99
CA GLN A 323 -25.36 7.33 6.87
C GLN A 323 -24.67 7.32 5.50
N LEU A 324 -23.33 7.26 5.46
CA LEU A 324 -22.57 7.27 4.22
C LEU A 324 -22.52 5.86 3.62
N GLY A 325 -22.60 5.77 2.29
CA GLY A 325 -22.34 4.51 1.60
C GLY A 325 -20.87 4.09 1.72
N LYS A 326 -20.59 2.81 1.48
CA LYS A 326 -19.21 2.30 1.43
C LYS A 326 -18.39 3.09 0.40
N GLY A 327 -17.16 3.48 0.76
CA GLY A 327 -16.31 4.25 -0.15
C GLY A 327 -15.26 5.11 0.55
N ILE A 328 -14.51 5.86 -0.26
CA ILE A 328 -13.48 6.81 0.19
C ILE A 328 -14.06 8.22 0.27
N TYR A 329 -13.74 8.92 1.35
CA TYR A 329 -14.19 10.28 1.63
C TYR A 329 -13.04 11.16 2.12
N LEU A 330 -13.19 12.47 1.95
CA LEU A 330 -12.35 13.49 2.55
C LEU A 330 -13.13 14.21 3.65
N LEU A 331 -12.61 14.18 4.87
CA LEU A 331 -13.09 14.95 6.00
C LEU A 331 -12.27 16.24 6.10
N ARG A 332 -12.91 17.37 5.85
CA ARG A 332 -12.33 18.69 6.07
C ARG A 332 -12.76 19.19 7.45
N ILE A 333 -11.80 19.51 8.30
CA ILE A 333 -12.00 19.95 9.69
C ILE A 333 -11.50 21.38 9.78
N LYS A 334 -12.33 22.27 10.33
CA LYS A 334 -11.97 23.66 10.59
C LYS A 334 -11.86 23.84 12.10
N ALA A 335 -10.62 23.94 12.57
CA ALA A 335 -10.27 24.25 13.96
C ALA A 335 -9.66 25.65 14.00
N ASP A 336 -10.34 26.60 14.63
CA ASP A 336 -9.96 28.01 14.69
C ASP A 336 -9.73 28.64 13.29
N LYS A 337 -8.49 29.09 13.00
CA LYS A 337 -8.07 29.67 11.71
C LYS A 337 -7.43 28.65 10.76
N HIS A 338 -7.35 27.38 11.16
CA HIS A 338 -6.70 26.33 10.40
C HIS A 338 -7.74 25.38 9.82
N MET A 339 -7.51 24.97 8.57
CA MET A 339 -8.23 23.85 7.98
C MET A 339 -7.28 22.68 7.84
N GLU A 340 -7.73 21.53 8.31
CA GLU A 340 -7.08 20.25 8.07
C GLU A 340 -7.99 19.39 7.19
N THR A 341 -7.40 18.56 6.34
CA THR A 341 -8.15 17.60 5.53
C THR A 341 -7.57 16.22 5.79
N ALA A 342 -8.43 15.26 6.10
CA ALA A 342 -8.05 13.88 6.35
C ALA A 342 -8.88 12.95 5.45
N ARG A 343 -8.24 11.92 4.88
CA ARG A 343 -8.92 10.88 4.09
C ARG A 343 -9.42 9.77 5.01
N PHE A 344 -10.65 9.29 4.81
CA PHE A 344 -11.16 8.11 5.50
C PHE A 344 -11.95 7.17 4.58
N VAL A 345 -12.13 5.94 5.02
CA VAL A 345 -12.85 4.88 4.30
C VAL A 345 -14.04 4.41 5.15
N VAL A 346 -15.24 4.34 4.54
CA VAL A 346 -16.45 3.75 5.13
C VAL A 346 -16.63 2.33 4.61
N ARG A 347 -16.91 1.37 5.50
CA ARG A 347 -17.03 -0.06 5.20
C ARG A 347 -18.44 -0.62 5.22
#